data_AF-A0A3D3BEY7-F1
#
_entry.id   AF-A0A3D3BEY7-F1
#
_cell.length_a   1.000
_cell.length_b   1.000
_cell.length_c   1.000
_cell.angle_alpha   90.00
_cell.angle_beta   90.00
_cell.angle_gamma   90.00
#
_symmetry.space_group_name_H-M   'P 1'
#
loop_
_entity.id
_entity.type
_entity.pdbx_description
1 polymer ?
#
loop_
_entity_poly.entity_id
_entity_poly.type
_entity_poly.pdbx_seq_one_letter_code
_entity_poly.pdbx_strand_id
1 'polypeptide(L)'
;MSTIYLKSAYGKPSPGIIEAVARGEAVIVEQAELSPEILSAHTGLITGQQLDQDAMLKLKPALEAFLDRGGRWFFNGHMVRPLVDGMAQYRPIAEPKRADFGLAAINPHPIYDGIDLNKLETNKGVAGFYGRGCNPLPEGAIAVNGLGAAKIPVDWVWARPKGGRIFSHSGNDLAGMGLEWGLAPELSARILAWANGGPCFDPWPQDAATPAAELPLAEPEDYRGLRTSSRSGRRIVAPSSGTYYNIRSLEGPCYTAAFDVICMPEQLGDVLRPEDILWVPCRTPAQRMIAQKQVVARHLQAGGTVVALGESRSDLWLPAVAFTETETNWWWWLDPSADLRVRVSEAATDHPLMQGIGDKEVTWHLHGWFVPPEGATVLARDGEGRPILYEDKVSTPGTMILSSLDPMFHHGSHFMPATTRFLDRFVPNLKAYAHV
;
A
#
# COMPACT_ATOMS: atom_id res chain seq x y z
N MET A 1 -13.35 26.07 9.04
CA MET A 1 -12.42 25.00 9.44
C MET A 1 -12.13 24.20 8.20
N SER A 2 -10.87 23.84 7.96
CA SER A 2 -10.42 23.17 6.73
C SER A 2 -10.34 21.65 6.92
N THR A 3 -10.11 20.93 5.81
CA THR A 3 -9.86 19.48 5.81
C THR A 3 -8.36 19.18 5.92
N ILE A 4 -8.00 18.19 6.72
CA ILE A 4 -6.65 17.62 6.75
C ILE A 4 -6.51 16.66 5.57
N TYR A 5 -5.56 16.91 4.67
CA TYR A 5 -5.01 15.90 3.79
C TYR A 5 -3.79 15.27 4.47
N LEU A 6 -3.93 14.03 4.93
CA LEU A 6 -2.88 13.35 5.68
C LEU A 6 -1.86 12.72 4.73
N LYS A 7 -0.70 13.36 4.59
CA LYS A 7 0.38 12.89 3.72
C LYS A 7 1.13 11.76 4.41
N SER A 8 0.84 10.54 3.97
CA SER A 8 1.46 9.30 4.48
C SER A 8 2.57 8.80 3.54
N ALA A 9 2.46 9.13 2.25
CA ALA A 9 3.41 8.79 1.20
C ALA A 9 4.63 9.73 1.19
N TYR A 10 5.74 9.26 0.59
CA TYR A 10 6.89 10.12 0.30
C TYR A 10 6.59 11.15 -0.79
N GLY A 11 5.87 10.72 -1.84
CA GLY A 11 5.56 11.53 -3.01
C GLY A 11 4.81 12.82 -2.69
N LYS A 12 4.87 13.78 -3.62
CA LYS A 12 4.16 15.05 -3.48
C LYS A 12 2.64 14.81 -3.55
N PRO A 13 1.83 15.56 -2.77
CA PRO A 13 0.39 15.60 -2.98
C PRO A 13 0.02 15.98 -4.41
N SER A 14 -1.18 15.61 -4.85
CA SER A 14 -1.64 15.96 -6.19
C SER A 14 -1.74 17.48 -6.36
N PRO A 15 -1.62 18.00 -7.60
CA PRO A 15 -1.80 19.43 -7.87
C PRO A 15 -3.11 19.99 -7.31
N GLY A 16 -4.21 19.24 -7.41
CA GLY A 16 -5.53 19.66 -6.88
C GLY A 16 -5.54 19.88 -5.36
N ILE A 17 -4.81 19.06 -4.59
CA ILE A 17 -4.66 19.26 -3.14
C ILE A 17 -3.79 20.49 -2.85
N ILE A 18 -2.70 20.69 -3.59
CA ILE A 18 -1.83 21.86 -3.44
C ILE A 18 -2.62 23.15 -3.70
N GLU A 19 -3.42 23.19 -4.75
CA GLU A 19 -4.29 24.32 -5.07
C GLU A 19 -5.36 24.55 -3.99
N ALA A 20 -5.95 23.49 -3.45
CA ALA A 20 -6.90 23.58 -2.34
C ALA A 20 -6.29 24.17 -1.06
N VAL A 21 -5.04 23.81 -0.75
CA VAL A 21 -4.29 24.44 0.35
C VAL A 21 -4.08 25.92 0.10
N ALA A 22 -3.72 26.31 -1.13
CA ALA A 22 -3.56 27.71 -1.49
C ALA A 22 -4.87 28.52 -1.34
N ARG A 23 -6.02 27.87 -1.50
CA ARG A 23 -7.36 28.47 -1.26
C ARG A 23 -7.82 28.40 0.20
N GLY A 24 -7.06 27.77 1.10
CA GLY A 24 -7.44 27.59 2.51
C GLY A 24 -8.51 26.51 2.76
N GLU A 25 -8.81 25.68 1.76
CA GLU A 25 -9.81 24.61 1.85
C GLU A 25 -9.25 23.33 2.50
N ALA A 26 -7.93 23.17 2.47
CA ALA A 26 -7.23 22.03 3.03
C ALA A 26 -5.94 22.46 3.75
N VAL A 27 -5.41 21.58 4.60
CA VAL A 27 -4.04 21.62 5.09
C VAL A 27 -3.36 20.29 4.79
N ILE A 28 -2.09 20.32 4.41
CA ILE A 28 -1.28 19.09 4.30
C ILE A 28 -0.59 18.89 5.65
N VAL A 29 -0.79 17.72 6.25
CA VAL A 29 -0.13 17.32 7.49
C VAL A 29 0.64 16.04 7.20
N GLU A 30 1.95 16.02 7.49
CA GLU A 30 2.72 14.78 7.42
C GLU A 30 2.20 13.80 8.48
N GLN A 31 2.10 12.52 8.17
CA GLN A 31 1.48 11.57 9.09
C GLN A 31 2.15 11.53 10.48
N ALA A 32 3.47 11.71 10.54
CA ALA A 32 4.21 11.74 11.81
C ALA A 32 3.88 12.96 12.69
N GLU A 33 3.29 14.01 12.13
CA GLU A 33 2.96 15.26 12.82
C GLU A 33 1.50 15.30 13.29
N LEU A 34 0.66 14.35 12.83
CA LEU A 34 -0.74 14.32 13.21
C LEU A 34 -0.89 14.13 14.73
N SER A 35 -1.56 15.09 15.37
CA SER A 35 -1.82 15.08 16.81
C SER A 35 -3.30 15.23 17.13
N PRO A 36 -3.73 14.92 18.37
CA PRO A 36 -5.08 15.22 18.84
C PRO A 36 -5.47 16.69 18.67
N GLU A 37 -4.54 17.62 18.88
CA GLU A 37 -4.76 19.06 18.74
C GLU A 37 -5.03 19.44 17.28
N ILE A 38 -4.21 18.93 16.35
CA ILE A 38 -4.44 19.13 14.92
C ILE A 38 -5.79 18.55 14.52
N LEU A 39 -6.09 17.30 14.92
CA LEU A 39 -7.41 16.72 14.66
C LEU A 39 -8.52 17.62 15.20
N SER A 40 -8.40 18.12 16.43
CA SER A 40 -9.41 18.97 17.09
C SER A 40 -9.70 20.29 16.37
N ALA A 41 -8.69 20.86 15.69
CA ALA A 41 -8.79 22.14 15.00
C ALA A 41 -9.47 22.06 13.61
N HIS A 42 -9.76 20.85 13.12
CA HIS A 42 -10.26 20.61 11.77
C HIS A 42 -11.59 19.85 11.77
N THR A 43 -12.30 19.88 10.64
CA THR A 43 -13.62 19.26 10.45
C THR A 43 -13.64 18.13 9.42
N GLY A 44 -12.61 18.06 8.58
CA GLY A 44 -12.45 17.02 7.57
C GLY A 44 -11.10 16.31 7.71
N LEU A 45 -11.06 15.04 7.33
CA LEU A 45 -9.85 14.22 7.23
C LEU A 45 -9.90 13.40 5.95
N ILE A 46 -8.85 13.44 5.14
CA ILE A 46 -8.65 12.59 3.96
C ILE A 46 -7.39 11.77 4.19
N THR A 47 -7.52 10.45 4.13
CA THR A 47 -6.42 9.49 4.23
C THR A 47 -6.32 8.63 2.98
N GLY A 48 -5.10 8.38 2.52
CA GLY A 48 -4.82 7.53 1.37
C GLY A 48 -4.51 6.08 1.71
N GLN A 49 -4.34 5.25 0.68
CA GLN A 49 -4.03 3.83 0.74
C GLN A 49 -2.67 3.52 1.40
N GLN A 50 -1.81 4.51 1.59
CA GLN A 50 -0.53 4.41 2.28
C GLN A 50 -0.58 4.87 3.75
N LEU A 51 -1.76 4.95 4.35
CA LEU A 51 -1.94 5.28 5.75
C LEU A 51 -1.22 4.27 6.67
N ASP A 52 -0.37 4.77 7.57
CA ASP A 52 0.14 3.97 8.70
C ASP A 52 -0.99 3.78 9.72
N GLN A 53 -1.66 2.63 9.65
CA GLN A 53 -2.81 2.33 10.51
C GLN A 53 -2.41 2.05 11.96
N ASP A 54 -1.17 1.62 12.22
CA ASP A 54 -0.67 1.42 13.58
C ASP A 54 -0.45 2.75 14.30
N ALA A 55 0.07 3.76 13.59
CA ALA A 55 0.16 5.12 14.08
C ALA A 55 -1.24 5.73 14.32
N MET A 56 -2.18 5.52 13.39
CA MET A 56 -3.56 6.00 13.55
C MET A 56 -4.28 5.33 14.74
N LEU A 57 -4.02 4.04 15.00
CA LEU A 57 -4.63 3.33 16.11
C LEU A 57 -4.24 3.94 17.47
N LYS A 58 -3.02 4.49 17.60
CA LYS A 58 -2.59 5.23 18.80
C LYS A 58 -3.38 6.53 19.00
N LEU A 59 -3.94 7.09 17.92
CA LEU A 59 -4.79 8.28 17.93
C LEU A 59 -6.29 7.96 17.96
N LYS A 60 -6.68 6.69 18.14
CA LYS A 60 -8.09 6.27 18.12
C LYS A 60 -9.01 7.15 18.98
N PRO A 61 -8.69 7.48 20.25
CA PRO A 61 -9.56 8.35 21.05
C PRO A 61 -9.75 9.76 20.46
N ALA A 62 -8.69 10.32 19.85
CA ALA A 62 -8.74 11.62 19.21
C ALA A 62 -9.52 11.58 17.88
N LEU A 63 -9.40 10.48 17.13
CA LEU A 63 -10.17 10.24 15.91
C LEU A 63 -11.67 10.08 16.22
N GLU A 64 -12.00 9.37 17.30
CA GLU A 64 -13.40 9.25 17.77
C GLU A 64 -13.94 10.61 18.23
N ALA A 65 -13.17 11.38 19.00
CA ALA A 65 -13.56 12.75 19.37
C ALA A 65 -13.69 13.70 18.16
N PHE A 66 -12.94 13.45 17.08
CA PHE A 66 -13.10 14.12 15.78
C PHE A 66 -14.43 13.81 15.11
N LEU A 67 -14.82 12.54 15.09
CA LEU A 67 -16.08 12.14 14.48
C LEU A 67 -17.27 12.53 15.36
N ASP A 68 -17.21 12.32 16.67
CA ASP A 68 -18.31 12.57 17.62
C ASP A 68 -18.80 14.03 17.59
N ARG A 69 -17.92 14.99 17.28
CA ARG A 69 -18.27 16.41 17.11
C ARG A 69 -18.72 16.78 15.68
N GLY A 70 -18.98 15.80 14.82
CA GLY A 70 -19.48 15.99 13.46
C GLY A 70 -18.41 15.96 12.36
N GLY A 71 -17.17 15.57 12.67
CA GLY A 71 -16.11 15.48 11.67
C GLY A 71 -16.41 14.48 10.55
N ARG A 72 -15.84 14.72 9.37
CA ARG A 72 -15.98 13.84 8.19
C ARG A 72 -14.65 13.23 7.79
N TRP A 73 -14.58 11.91 7.69
CA TRP A 73 -13.38 11.19 7.31
C TRP A 73 -13.59 10.45 5.99
N PHE A 74 -12.77 10.80 4.99
CA PHE A 74 -12.66 10.07 3.73
C PHE A 74 -11.47 9.12 3.78
N PHE A 75 -11.74 7.82 3.77
CA PHE A 75 -10.75 6.75 3.89
C PHE A 75 -10.59 6.01 2.55
N ASN A 76 -9.35 5.94 2.04
CA ASN A 76 -8.96 5.06 0.94
C ASN A 76 -8.08 3.92 1.47
N GLY A 77 -8.26 2.72 0.92
CA GLY A 77 -7.42 1.55 1.20
C GLY A 77 -8.14 0.46 1.96
N HIS A 78 -7.39 -0.57 2.34
CA HIS A 78 -7.93 -1.70 3.09
C HIS A 78 -7.84 -1.42 4.58
N MET A 79 -8.97 -1.41 5.29
CA MET A 79 -9.01 -1.26 6.75
C MET A 79 -8.48 -2.54 7.40
N VAL A 80 -7.27 -2.55 7.94
CA VAL A 80 -6.67 -3.76 8.55
C VAL A 80 -6.50 -3.62 10.06
N ARG A 81 -6.74 -2.43 10.59
CA ARG A 81 -6.93 -2.13 12.02
C ARG A 81 -8.33 -1.57 12.22
N PRO A 82 -9.06 -1.94 13.30
CA PRO A 82 -10.33 -1.30 13.63
C PRO A 82 -10.08 0.10 14.21
N LEU A 83 -9.86 1.08 13.33
CA LEU A 83 -9.44 2.45 13.70
C LEU A 83 -10.51 3.22 14.49
N VAL A 84 -11.78 2.82 14.39
CA VAL A 84 -12.89 3.29 15.22
C VAL A 84 -13.84 2.13 15.49
N ASP A 85 -14.57 2.18 16.60
CA ASP A 85 -15.56 1.14 16.93
C ASP A 85 -16.62 0.97 15.83
N GLY A 86 -17.03 -0.27 15.55
CA GLY A 86 -18.00 -0.63 14.51
C GLY A 86 -17.40 -0.89 13.13
N MET A 87 -16.14 -0.54 12.89
CA MET A 87 -15.44 -0.91 11.65
C MET A 87 -14.80 -2.29 11.74
N ALA A 88 -14.89 -3.05 10.65
CA ALA A 88 -14.31 -4.38 10.53
C ALA A 88 -13.09 -4.39 9.60
N GLN A 89 -12.30 -5.46 9.71
CA GLN A 89 -11.18 -5.73 8.82
C GLN A 89 -11.65 -5.94 7.38
N TYR A 90 -10.93 -5.37 6.43
CA TYR A 90 -11.07 -5.59 4.99
C TYR A 90 -11.11 -7.07 4.65
N ARG A 91 -11.98 -7.42 3.70
CA ARG A 91 -12.17 -8.78 3.22
C ARG A 91 -12.02 -8.79 1.70
N PRO A 92 -11.05 -9.50 1.12
CA PRO A 92 -10.97 -9.67 -0.32
C PRO A 92 -12.08 -10.61 -0.81
N ILE A 93 -12.46 -10.47 -2.07
CA ILE A 93 -13.29 -11.46 -2.76
C ILE A 93 -12.54 -12.79 -2.76
N ALA A 94 -13.22 -13.88 -2.38
CA ALA A 94 -12.66 -15.22 -2.43
C ALA A 94 -12.53 -15.68 -3.89
N GLU A 95 -11.34 -16.13 -4.29
CA GLU A 95 -11.06 -16.69 -5.63
C GLU A 95 -11.61 -15.85 -6.80
N PRO A 96 -11.26 -14.55 -6.88
CA PRO A 96 -11.94 -13.62 -7.77
C PRO A 96 -11.67 -13.89 -9.25
N LYS A 97 -12.68 -13.66 -10.08
CA LYS A 97 -12.62 -13.67 -11.54
C LYS A 97 -12.85 -12.25 -12.07
N ARG A 98 -12.53 -12.01 -13.34
CA ARG A 98 -12.68 -10.68 -13.97
C ARG A 98 -14.09 -10.08 -13.81
N ALA A 99 -15.14 -10.91 -13.89
CA ALA A 99 -16.53 -10.47 -13.75
C ALA A 99 -16.85 -9.96 -12.35
N ASP A 100 -16.13 -10.43 -11.32
CA ASP A 100 -16.33 -10.03 -9.93
C ASP A 100 -15.83 -8.60 -9.67
N PHE A 101 -15.05 -8.02 -10.59
CA PHE A 101 -14.58 -6.63 -10.52
C PHE A 101 -15.48 -5.63 -11.27
N GLY A 102 -16.61 -6.08 -11.84
CA GLY A 102 -17.56 -5.18 -12.49
C GLY A 102 -18.08 -4.14 -11.52
N LEU A 103 -17.98 -2.85 -11.83
CA LEU A 103 -18.36 -1.76 -10.92
C LEU A 103 -19.78 -1.29 -11.22
N ALA A 104 -20.63 -1.25 -10.20
CA ALA A 104 -22.00 -0.77 -10.34
C ALA A 104 -22.42 0.11 -9.15
N ALA A 105 -23.26 1.10 -9.42
CA ALA A 105 -23.90 1.88 -8.37
C ALA A 105 -24.91 1.00 -7.60
N ILE A 106 -24.90 1.12 -6.27
CA ILE A 106 -25.91 0.55 -5.38
C ILE A 106 -26.87 1.66 -4.95
N ASN A 107 -26.34 2.74 -4.39
CA ASN A 107 -27.10 3.94 -4.05
C ASN A 107 -26.36 5.18 -4.61
N PRO A 108 -27.05 6.09 -5.34
CA PRO A 108 -26.42 7.27 -5.92
C PRO A 108 -25.81 8.18 -4.86
N HIS A 109 -24.58 8.66 -5.06
CA HIS A 109 -23.91 9.56 -4.13
C HIS A 109 -23.28 10.74 -4.87
N PRO A 110 -23.36 11.98 -4.34
CA PRO A 110 -22.91 13.21 -5.03
C PRO A 110 -21.47 13.19 -5.55
N ILE A 111 -20.58 12.41 -4.94
CA ILE A 111 -19.20 12.24 -5.44
C ILE A 111 -19.18 11.68 -6.87
N TYR A 112 -20.16 10.85 -7.24
CA TYR A 112 -20.21 10.16 -8.55
C TYR A 112 -21.25 10.74 -9.50
N ASP A 113 -21.97 11.82 -9.13
CA ASP A 113 -23.02 12.39 -9.98
C ASP A 113 -22.51 12.72 -11.39
N GLY A 114 -23.17 12.16 -12.40
CA GLY A 114 -22.79 12.33 -13.81
C GLY A 114 -21.55 11.56 -14.26
N ILE A 115 -20.88 10.81 -13.38
CA ILE A 115 -19.73 9.97 -13.74
C ILE A 115 -20.23 8.59 -14.19
N ASP A 116 -19.85 8.21 -15.41
CA ASP A 116 -20.00 6.82 -15.89
C ASP A 116 -19.00 5.92 -15.15
N LEU A 117 -19.50 5.05 -14.26
CA LEU A 117 -18.67 4.18 -13.42
C LEU A 117 -17.80 3.21 -14.24
N ASN A 118 -18.15 2.90 -15.49
CA ASN A 118 -17.28 2.07 -16.34
C ASN A 118 -15.90 2.72 -16.60
N LYS A 119 -15.84 4.07 -16.54
CA LYS A 119 -14.60 4.85 -16.65
C LYS A 119 -13.72 4.77 -15.40
N LEU A 120 -14.29 4.32 -14.27
CA LEU A 120 -13.58 4.08 -13.02
C LEU A 120 -13.26 2.59 -12.83
N GLU A 121 -14.09 1.69 -13.38
CA GLU A 121 -13.89 0.23 -13.31
C GLU A 121 -12.56 -0.19 -13.93
N THR A 122 -12.26 0.37 -15.11
CA THR A 122 -11.11 -0.03 -15.91
C THR A 122 -10.20 1.13 -16.24
N ASN A 123 -8.90 0.84 -16.32
CA ASN A 123 -7.91 1.72 -16.91
C ASN A 123 -7.26 0.96 -18.07
N LYS A 124 -7.37 1.50 -19.29
CA LYS A 124 -6.97 0.79 -20.53
C LYS A 124 -7.60 -0.60 -20.69
N GLY A 125 -8.78 -0.85 -20.10
CA GLY A 125 -9.48 -2.14 -20.15
C GLY A 125 -9.04 -3.17 -19.09
N VAL A 126 -8.01 -2.89 -18.29
CA VAL A 126 -7.66 -3.70 -17.11
C VAL A 126 -8.55 -3.31 -15.93
N ALA A 127 -9.16 -4.29 -15.28
CA ALA A 127 -10.04 -4.08 -14.13
C ALA A 127 -9.39 -4.49 -12.80
N GLY A 128 -10.08 -4.10 -11.72
CA GLY A 128 -9.70 -4.45 -10.36
C GLY A 128 -8.65 -3.51 -9.76
N PHE A 129 -8.39 -2.34 -10.37
CA PHE A 129 -7.67 -1.22 -9.73
C PHE A 129 -8.56 -0.45 -8.75
N TYR A 130 -9.86 -0.42 -9.01
CA TYR A 130 -10.86 0.25 -8.18
C TYR A 130 -11.05 -0.43 -6.82
N GLY A 131 -10.98 -1.76 -6.77
CA GLY A 131 -11.12 -2.53 -5.54
C GLY A 131 -11.22 -4.02 -5.84
N ARG A 132 -10.98 -4.84 -4.81
CA ARG A 132 -10.95 -6.32 -4.92
C ARG A 132 -11.64 -7.03 -3.76
N GLY A 133 -12.54 -6.31 -3.10
CA GLY A 133 -13.14 -6.69 -1.83
C GLY A 133 -13.87 -5.50 -1.24
N CYS A 134 -14.11 -5.57 0.06
CA CYS A 134 -14.72 -4.49 0.80
C CYS A 134 -14.06 -4.29 2.16
N ASN A 135 -14.09 -3.06 2.65
CA ASN A 135 -14.17 -2.83 4.08
C ASN A 135 -15.62 -3.18 4.46
N PRO A 136 -15.92 -4.19 5.30
CA PRO A 136 -17.30 -4.60 5.53
C PRO A 136 -18.17 -3.45 6.06
N LEU A 137 -19.45 -3.41 5.66
CA LEU A 137 -20.36 -2.35 6.10
C LEU A 137 -20.55 -2.40 7.62
N PRO A 138 -20.34 -1.26 8.31
CA PRO A 138 -20.86 -1.08 9.65
C PRO A 138 -22.39 -1.09 9.67
N GLU A 139 -22.99 -1.39 10.82
CA GLU A 139 -24.44 -1.30 11.01
C GLU A 139 -24.94 0.13 10.74
N GLY A 140 -25.99 0.25 9.92
CA GLY A 140 -26.58 1.53 9.51
C GLY A 140 -25.80 2.29 8.42
N ALA A 141 -24.70 1.74 7.90
CA ALA A 141 -24.01 2.31 6.74
C ALA A 141 -24.80 2.08 5.44
N ILE A 142 -24.54 2.94 4.45
CA ILE A 142 -25.18 2.90 3.13
C ILE A 142 -24.10 2.57 2.09
N ALA A 143 -24.28 1.44 1.40
CA ALA A 143 -23.41 1.05 0.31
C ALA A 143 -23.59 2.00 -0.89
N VAL A 144 -22.51 2.52 -1.45
CA VAL A 144 -22.53 3.48 -2.57
C VAL A 144 -22.33 2.74 -3.88
N ASN A 145 -21.18 2.07 -4.05
CA ASN A 145 -20.85 1.26 -5.21
C ASN A 145 -20.49 -0.17 -4.79
N GLY A 146 -20.77 -1.10 -5.70
CA GLY A 146 -20.58 -2.53 -5.50
C GLY A 146 -19.77 -3.17 -6.63
N LEU A 147 -19.11 -4.27 -6.30
CA LEU A 147 -18.36 -5.11 -7.23
C LEU A 147 -19.14 -6.40 -7.54
N GLY A 148 -19.18 -6.75 -8.83
CA GLY A 148 -19.74 -8.00 -9.34
C GLY A 148 -21.25 -8.15 -9.10
N ALA A 149 -21.77 -9.34 -9.41
CA ALA A 149 -23.20 -9.65 -9.29
C ALA A 149 -23.71 -9.57 -7.84
N ALA A 150 -22.86 -9.89 -6.86
CA ALA A 150 -23.18 -9.81 -5.44
C ALA A 150 -23.20 -8.36 -4.90
N LYS A 151 -22.79 -7.37 -5.71
CA LYS A 151 -22.66 -5.96 -5.32
C LYS A 151 -21.82 -5.80 -4.05
N ILE A 152 -20.66 -6.46 -4.00
CA ILE A 152 -19.73 -6.39 -2.87
C ILE A 152 -19.36 -4.92 -2.62
N PRO A 153 -19.64 -4.37 -1.45
CA PRO A 153 -19.67 -2.93 -1.23
C PRO A 153 -18.27 -2.33 -1.09
N VAL A 154 -17.66 -1.97 -2.22
CA VAL A 154 -16.33 -1.36 -2.28
C VAL A 154 -16.34 0.08 -1.75
N ASP A 155 -17.46 0.78 -1.93
CA ASP A 155 -17.68 2.12 -1.41
C ASP A 155 -18.89 2.15 -0.49
N TRP A 156 -18.79 2.85 0.64
CA TRP A 156 -19.92 3.10 1.51
C TRP A 156 -19.75 4.39 2.32
N VAL A 157 -20.88 4.93 2.79
CA VAL A 157 -20.92 6.02 3.76
C VAL A 157 -21.58 5.55 5.04
N TRP A 158 -20.98 5.88 6.18
CA TRP A 158 -21.53 5.61 7.49
C TRP A 158 -21.74 6.91 8.26
N ALA A 159 -23.00 7.22 8.59
CA ALA A 159 -23.33 8.20 9.61
C ALA A 159 -23.25 7.50 10.97
N ARG A 160 -22.21 7.82 11.75
CA ARG A 160 -21.96 7.15 13.01
C ARG A 160 -23.04 7.51 14.04
N PRO A 161 -23.45 6.56 14.90
CA PRO A 161 -24.44 6.82 15.95
C PRO A 161 -24.08 7.98 16.90
N LYS A 162 -22.79 8.16 17.19
CA LYS A 162 -22.28 9.23 18.06
C LYS A 162 -21.99 10.55 17.34
N GLY A 163 -22.22 10.62 16.03
CA GLY A 163 -21.93 11.78 15.20
C GLY A 163 -20.76 11.58 14.24
N GLY A 164 -20.70 12.47 13.24
CA GLY A 164 -19.72 12.44 12.17
C GLY A 164 -20.06 11.44 11.06
N ARG A 165 -19.29 11.50 9.97
CA ARG A 165 -19.46 10.61 8.82
C ARG A 165 -18.15 10.04 8.36
N ILE A 166 -18.18 8.79 7.90
CA ILE A 166 -17.04 8.13 7.25
C ILE A 166 -17.46 7.75 5.84
N PHE A 167 -16.68 8.14 4.84
CA PHE A 167 -16.72 7.55 3.50
C PHE A 167 -15.55 6.58 3.41
N SER A 168 -15.82 5.33 3.07
CA SER A 168 -14.79 4.30 2.89
C SER A 168 -14.78 3.84 1.44
N HIS A 169 -13.62 3.97 0.80
CA HIS A 169 -13.28 3.36 -0.48
C HIS A 169 -12.23 2.27 -0.26
N SER A 170 -12.56 1.00 -0.51
CA SER A 170 -11.68 -0.14 -0.22
C SER A 170 -10.73 -0.51 -1.37
N GLY A 171 -10.07 0.49 -1.95
CA GLY A 171 -9.17 0.34 -3.09
C GLY A 171 -8.00 1.31 -3.07
N ASN A 172 -7.38 1.52 -4.23
CA ASN A 172 -6.37 2.57 -4.43
C ASN A 172 -7.00 3.96 -4.25
N ASP A 173 -6.20 5.03 -4.13
CA ASP A 173 -6.75 6.37 -3.89
C ASP A 173 -7.78 6.80 -4.96
N LEU A 174 -9.04 7.01 -4.55
CA LEU A 174 -10.15 7.33 -5.46
C LEU A 174 -9.87 8.62 -6.26
N ALA A 175 -9.20 9.59 -5.65
CA ALA A 175 -8.80 10.84 -6.30
C ALA A 175 -7.86 10.64 -7.50
N GLY A 176 -7.21 9.47 -7.60
CA GLY A 176 -6.36 9.09 -8.74
C GLY A 176 -7.06 8.19 -9.77
N MET A 177 -8.36 7.91 -9.62
CA MET A 177 -9.10 7.06 -10.56
C MET A 177 -9.53 7.82 -11.82
N GLY A 178 -9.77 7.08 -12.90
CA GLY A 178 -10.27 7.64 -14.17
C GLY A 178 -9.30 8.60 -14.85
N LEU A 179 -7.98 8.43 -14.66
CA LEU A 179 -6.94 9.27 -15.27
C LEU A 179 -7.06 9.35 -16.80
N GLU A 180 -7.32 8.22 -17.47
CA GLU A 180 -7.55 8.16 -18.91
C GLU A 180 -8.69 9.07 -19.38
N TRP A 181 -9.65 9.35 -18.49
CA TRP A 181 -10.85 10.10 -18.76
C TRP A 181 -10.82 11.52 -18.17
N GLY A 182 -9.69 11.93 -17.59
CA GLY A 182 -9.54 13.24 -16.96
C GLY A 182 -10.40 13.44 -15.70
N LEU A 183 -10.84 12.35 -15.04
CA LEU A 183 -11.76 12.43 -13.89
C LEU A 183 -11.05 12.72 -12.56
N ALA A 184 -9.74 12.49 -12.48
CA ALA A 184 -8.97 12.63 -11.24
C ALA A 184 -9.10 14.03 -10.58
N PRO A 185 -8.97 15.17 -11.30
CA PRO A 185 -9.18 16.50 -10.69
C PRO A 185 -10.59 16.70 -10.14
N GLU A 186 -11.61 16.23 -10.86
CA GLU A 186 -13.01 16.34 -10.45
C GLU A 186 -13.31 15.48 -9.21
N LEU A 187 -12.86 14.22 -9.20
CA LEU A 187 -12.98 13.34 -8.03
C LEU A 187 -12.26 13.94 -6.82
N SER A 188 -11.03 14.44 -7.00
CA SER A 188 -10.28 15.09 -5.92
C SER A 188 -11.03 16.29 -5.34
N ALA A 189 -11.63 17.13 -6.18
CA ALA A 189 -12.41 18.29 -5.74
C ALA A 189 -13.68 17.87 -4.99
N ARG A 190 -14.40 16.85 -5.48
CA ARG A 190 -15.63 16.34 -4.85
C ARG A 190 -15.36 15.66 -3.50
N ILE A 191 -14.28 14.90 -3.39
CA ILE A 191 -13.82 14.28 -2.13
C ILE A 191 -13.52 15.36 -1.10
N LEU A 192 -12.77 16.40 -1.49
CA LEU A 192 -12.46 17.52 -0.61
C LEU A 192 -13.73 18.29 -0.19
N ALA A 193 -14.63 18.58 -1.13
CA ALA A 193 -15.89 19.24 -0.83
C ALA A 193 -16.73 18.42 0.14
N TRP A 194 -16.80 17.10 -0.04
CA TRP A 194 -17.51 16.19 0.87
C TRP A 194 -16.89 16.21 2.28
N ALA A 195 -15.55 16.14 2.39
CA ALA A 195 -14.83 16.19 3.66
C ALA A 195 -15.01 17.55 4.37
N ASN A 196 -15.14 18.64 3.61
CA ASN A 196 -15.43 19.98 4.12
C ASN A 196 -16.91 20.23 4.47
N GLY A 197 -17.76 19.20 4.49
CA GLY A 197 -19.16 19.34 4.89
C GLY A 197 -20.17 19.45 3.74
N GLY A 198 -19.73 19.24 2.49
CA GLY A 198 -20.57 19.31 1.30
C GLY A 198 -21.70 18.27 1.21
N PRO A 199 -22.38 18.17 0.05
CA PRO A 199 -23.52 17.27 -0.13
C PRO A 199 -23.18 15.80 0.15
N CYS A 200 -24.15 15.10 0.75
CA CYS A 200 -24.11 13.66 1.01
C CYS A 200 -25.57 13.17 0.99
N PHE A 201 -25.86 12.05 1.65
CA PHE A 201 -27.22 11.58 1.83
C PHE A 201 -27.97 12.47 2.85
N ASP A 202 -28.60 13.53 2.36
CA ASP A 202 -29.37 14.49 3.15
C ASP A 202 -30.71 14.78 2.44
N PRO A 203 -31.85 14.22 2.93
CA PRO A 203 -31.99 13.39 4.13
C PRO A 203 -31.33 12.01 4.01
N TRP A 204 -30.99 11.41 5.16
CA TRP A 204 -30.44 10.05 5.20
C TRP A 204 -31.47 9.03 4.66
N PRO A 205 -31.08 8.04 3.84
CA PRO A 205 -32.04 7.19 3.14
C PRO A 205 -32.65 6.18 4.12
N GLN A 206 -33.97 5.98 4.03
CA GLN A 206 -34.69 4.97 4.84
C GLN A 206 -34.77 3.60 4.15
N ASP A 207 -34.92 3.59 2.82
CA ASP A 207 -35.06 2.39 2.00
C ASP A 207 -33.87 2.23 1.04
N ALA A 208 -32.65 2.27 1.57
CA ALA A 208 -31.45 2.11 0.75
C ALA A 208 -31.34 0.69 0.18
N ALA A 209 -30.90 0.58 -1.07
CA ALA A 209 -30.59 -0.70 -1.67
C ALA A 209 -29.40 -1.35 -0.94
N THR A 210 -29.49 -2.66 -0.72
CA THR A 210 -28.46 -3.44 -0.03
C THR A 210 -27.69 -4.36 -1.00
N PRO A 211 -26.43 -4.70 -0.69
CA PRO A 211 -25.73 -5.82 -1.31
C PRO A 211 -26.46 -7.15 -1.13
N ALA A 212 -25.95 -8.21 -1.78
CA ALA A 212 -26.40 -9.56 -1.49
C ALA A 212 -26.20 -9.91 0.01
N ALA A 213 -27.12 -10.70 0.57
CA ALA A 213 -27.07 -11.09 1.99
C ALA A 213 -25.82 -11.91 2.33
N GLU A 214 -25.40 -12.78 1.41
CA GLU A 214 -24.16 -13.54 1.49
C GLU A 214 -23.18 -13.01 0.44
N LEU A 215 -22.01 -12.59 0.90
CA LEU A 215 -20.94 -12.08 0.05
C LEU A 215 -19.83 -13.12 -0.07
N PRO A 216 -19.28 -13.37 -1.28
CA PRO A 216 -18.22 -14.36 -1.50
C PRO A 216 -16.85 -13.80 -1.06
N LEU A 217 -16.68 -13.59 0.24
CA LEU A 217 -15.50 -12.97 0.83
C LEU A 217 -14.62 -14.02 1.52
N ALA A 218 -13.31 -13.94 1.35
CA ALA A 218 -12.37 -14.81 2.07
C ALA A 218 -12.39 -14.49 3.56
N GLU A 219 -12.06 -15.44 4.44
CA GLU A 219 -11.98 -15.25 5.91
C GLU A 219 -11.00 -14.15 6.35
N PRO A 220 -11.22 -13.51 7.52
CA PRO A 220 -10.32 -12.47 7.99
C PRO A 220 -8.99 -13.11 8.40
N GLU A 221 -7.89 -12.46 8.07
CA GLU A 221 -6.55 -12.95 8.40
C GLU A 221 -6.13 -12.43 9.80
N ASP A 222 -5.43 -13.26 10.56
CA ASP A 222 -4.79 -12.86 11.82
C ASP A 222 -3.53 -12.02 11.54
N TYR A 223 -3.58 -10.73 11.91
CA TYR A 223 -2.43 -9.82 11.84
C TYR A 223 -1.86 -9.62 13.24
N ARG A 224 -0.76 -10.33 13.52
CA ARG A 224 -0.17 -10.44 14.86
C ARG A 224 0.53 -9.18 15.37
N GLY A 225 0.62 -8.13 14.55
CA GLY A 225 1.29 -6.90 14.90
C GLY A 225 2.82 -7.01 14.87
N LEU A 226 3.45 -6.03 15.52
CA LEU A 226 4.90 -5.99 15.69
C LEU A 226 5.41 -7.22 16.44
N ARG A 227 6.62 -7.64 16.10
CA ARG A 227 7.22 -8.86 16.62
C ARG A 227 8.65 -8.62 17.02
N THR A 228 9.08 -9.25 18.10
CA THR A 228 10.48 -9.29 18.52
C THR A 228 10.89 -10.71 18.82
N SER A 229 12.07 -11.10 18.34
CA SER A 229 12.70 -12.39 18.65
C SER A 229 14.02 -12.16 19.39
N SER A 230 14.20 -12.92 20.46
CA SER A 230 15.44 -12.96 21.26
C SER A 230 16.42 -14.03 20.78
N ARG A 231 16.14 -14.72 19.66
CA ARG A 231 17.03 -15.77 19.14
C ARG A 231 18.47 -15.28 19.00
N SER A 232 19.40 -16.20 19.18
CA SER A 232 20.80 -16.04 18.81
C SER A 232 20.98 -16.24 17.29
N GLY A 233 22.03 -15.63 16.74
CA GLY A 233 22.34 -15.67 15.31
C GLY A 233 21.59 -14.64 14.48
N ARG A 234 21.90 -14.61 13.18
CA ARG A 234 21.36 -13.68 12.20
C ARG A 234 19.84 -13.76 12.15
N ARG A 235 19.16 -12.62 12.30
CA ARG A 235 17.70 -12.49 12.25
C ARG A 235 17.25 -11.79 10.98
N ILE A 236 16.01 -12.01 10.56
CA ILE A 236 15.37 -11.16 9.55
C ILE A 236 14.56 -10.08 10.27
N VAL A 237 14.99 -8.83 10.13
CA VAL A 237 14.37 -7.63 10.68
C VAL A 237 13.66 -6.90 9.55
N ALA A 238 12.36 -6.64 9.70
CA ALA A 238 11.57 -5.90 8.73
C ALA A 238 10.88 -4.69 9.37
N PRO A 239 11.11 -3.46 8.89
CA PRO A 239 10.32 -2.32 9.29
C PRO A 239 8.96 -2.37 8.57
N SER A 240 7.86 -2.39 9.32
CA SER A 240 6.50 -2.18 8.82
C SER A 240 6.18 -0.70 8.85
N SER A 241 5.62 -0.18 7.76
CA SER A 241 5.11 1.20 7.69
C SER A 241 3.66 1.33 8.18
N GLY A 242 3.07 0.28 8.75
CA GLY A 242 1.67 0.24 9.18
C GLY A 242 0.65 0.32 8.02
N THR A 243 1.12 0.31 6.77
CA THR A 243 0.28 0.27 5.58
C THR A 243 -0.35 -1.11 5.42
N TYR A 244 -1.56 -1.18 4.88
CA TYR A 244 -2.31 -2.45 4.83
C TYR A 244 -1.54 -3.56 4.11
N TYR A 245 -0.78 -3.22 3.08
CA TYR A 245 -0.04 -4.20 2.29
C TYR A 245 1.26 -4.65 2.99
N ASN A 246 1.88 -3.81 3.82
CA ASN A 246 2.97 -4.22 4.69
C ASN A 246 2.44 -5.08 5.84
N ILE A 247 1.37 -4.66 6.51
CA ILE A 247 0.70 -5.43 7.57
C ILE A 247 0.37 -6.83 7.07
N ARG A 248 -0.37 -6.95 5.96
CA ARG A 248 -0.73 -8.26 5.41
C ARG A 248 0.49 -9.11 5.08
N SER A 249 1.49 -8.53 4.43
CA SER A 249 2.67 -9.29 3.96
C SER A 249 3.62 -9.69 5.08
N LEU A 250 3.72 -8.91 6.16
CA LEU A 250 4.66 -9.17 7.27
C LEU A 250 3.99 -9.89 8.45
N GLU A 251 2.77 -9.50 8.80
CA GLU A 251 2.07 -9.97 9.99
C GLU A 251 1.10 -11.10 9.68
N GLY A 252 0.70 -11.22 8.40
CA GLY A 252 -0.20 -12.27 7.94
C GLY A 252 0.40 -13.67 8.02
N PRO A 253 -0.46 -14.71 8.07
CA PRO A 253 -0.07 -16.07 8.39
C PRO A 253 0.88 -16.70 7.38
N CYS A 254 0.88 -16.25 6.12
CA CYS A 254 1.72 -16.81 5.06
C CYS A 254 3.22 -16.64 5.33
N TYR A 255 3.65 -15.45 5.78
CA TYR A 255 5.08 -15.11 5.85
C TYR A 255 5.55 -14.65 7.22
N THR A 256 4.67 -14.38 8.18
CA THR A 256 5.06 -13.87 9.50
C THR A 256 6.12 -14.71 10.21
N ALA A 257 6.10 -16.03 10.01
CA ALA A 257 7.08 -16.96 10.59
C ALA A 257 8.51 -16.82 10.04
N ALA A 258 8.71 -16.09 8.93
CA ALA A 258 10.03 -15.82 8.37
C ALA A 258 10.68 -14.57 8.99
N PHE A 259 9.89 -13.60 9.46
CA PHE A 259 10.38 -12.38 10.07
C PHE A 259 10.56 -12.58 11.57
N ASP A 260 11.80 -12.47 12.04
CA ASP A 260 12.14 -12.61 13.45
C ASP A 260 11.80 -11.32 14.22
N VAL A 261 11.95 -10.18 13.57
CA VAL A 261 11.59 -8.86 14.12
C VAL A 261 10.74 -8.10 13.09
N ILE A 262 9.58 -7.62 13.51
CA ILE A 262 8.74 -6.68 12.77
C ILE A 262 8.64 -5.44 13.65
N CYS A 263 9.14 -4.31 13.18
CA CYS A 263 9.27 -3.08 13.95
C CYS A 263 8.86 -1.86 13.13
N MET A 264 8.82 -0.67 13.73
CA MET A 264 8.72 0.58 12.97
C MET A 264 10.10 0.96 12.41
N PRO A 265 10.20 1.64 11.24
CA PRO A 265 11.44 2.24 10.76
C PRO A 265 12.21 2.99 11.85
N GLU A 266 11.52 3.76 12.69
CA GLU A 266 12.13 4.59 13.74
C GLU A 266 12.78 3.78 14.85
N GLN A 267 12.45 2.50 14.98
CA GLN A 267 13.02 1.61 16.00
C GLN A 267 14.27 0.88 15.53
N LEU A 268 14.67 1.02 14.25
CA LEU A 268 15.80 0.29 13.68
C LEU A 268 17.10 0.51 14.47
N GLY A 269 17.33 1.72 15.00
CA GLY A 269 18.50 2.02 15.82
C GLY A 269 18.62 1.19 17.09
N ASP A 270 17.49 0.77 17.66
CA ASP A 270 17.42 0.00 18.91
C ASP A 270 17.39 -1.50 18.66
N VAL A 271 16.82 -1.94 17.53
CA VAL A 271 16.55 -3.35 17.27
C VAL A 271 17.55 -4.04 16.35
N LEU A 272 18.18 -3.31 15.41
CA LEU A 272 19.01 -3.90 14.36
C LEU A 272 20.41 -4.24 14.88
N ARG A 273 20.81 -5.51 14.77
CA ARG A 273 22.15 -5.99 15.16
C ARG A 273 23.07 -6.08 13.93
N PRO A 274 24.40 -5.99 14.11
CA PRO A 274 25.38 -6.06 13.02
C PRO A 274 25.20 -7.23 12.05
N GLU A 275 24.88 -8.41 12.57
CA GLU A 275 24.76 -9.63 11.79
C GLU A 275 23.38 -9.82 11.14
N ASP A 276 22.38 -8.99 11.45
CA ASP A 276 21.02 -9.16 10.96
C ASP A 276 20.90 -8.96 9.43
N ILE A 277 19.80 -9.47 8.89
CA ILE A 277 19.29 -9.08 7.57
C ILE A 277 18.19 -8.04 7.79
N LEU A 278 18.40 -6.82 7.29
CA LEU A 278 17.37 -5.81 7.21
C LEU A 278 16.60 -5.99 5.89
N TRP A 279 15.36 -6.43 5.95
CA TRP A 279 14.45 -6.42 4.79
C TRP A 279 13.60 -5.16 4.83
N VAL A 280 13.76 -4.26 3.87
CA VAL A 280 12.91 -3.07 3.69
C VAL A 280 11.83 -3.38 2.66
N PRO A 281 10.55 -3.52 3.08
CA PRO A 281 9.44 -3.79 2.18
C PRO A 281 9.32 -2.76 1.05
N CYS A 282 8.78 -3.18 -0.08
CA CYS A 282 8.46 -2.24 -1.15
C CYS A 282 7.42 -1.21 -0.66
N ARG A 283 7.50 -0.01 -1.22
CA ARG A 283 6.65 1.14 -0.85
C ARG A 283 6.73 1.57 0.63
N THR A 284 7.77 1.15 1.37
CA THR A 284 8.08 1.78 2.66
C THR A 284 8.32 3.28 2.43
N PRO A 285 7.64 4.21 3.15
CA PRO A 285 7.80 5.64 2.92
C PRO A 285 9.26 6.09 3.06
N ALA A 286 9.83 6.58 1.96
CA ALA A 286 11.27 6.83 1.87
C ALA A 286 11.77 7.83 2.92
N GLN A 287 10.97 8.84 3.29
CA GLN A 287 11.32 9.80 4.34
C GLN A 287 11.63 9.13 5.68
N ARG A 288 10.93 8.04 6.01
CA ARG A 288 11.17 7.29 7.25
C ARG A 288 12.49 6.54 7.18
N MET A 289 12.84 5.97 6.03
CA MET A 289 14.14 5.29 5.83
C MET A 289 15.31 6.27 5.70
N ILE A 290 15.10 7.45 5.09
CA ILE A 290 16.09 8.53 5.03
C ILE A 290 16.51 8.94 6.45
N ALA A 291 15.56 9.07 7.38
CA ALA A 291 15.86 9.34 8.79
C ALA A 291 16.72 8.25 9.44
N GLN A 292 16.66 7.00 8.95
CA GLN A 292 17.44 5.87 9.43
C GLN A 292 18.75 5.63 8.66
N LYS A 293 19.10 6.49 7.70
CA LYS A 293 20.27 6.31 6.82
C LYS A 293 21.55 5.99 7.58
N GLN A 294 21.81 6.65 8.71
CA GLN A 294 23.02 6.42 9.51
C GLN A 294 22.99 5.07 10.25
N VAL A 295 21.81 4.60 10.67
CA VAL A 295 21.65 3.26 11.25
C VAL A 295 21.98 2.21 10.18
N VAL A 296 21.40 2.34 8.99
CA VAL A 296 21.61 1.42 7.87
C VAL A 296 23.06 1.43 7.38
N ALA A 297 23.70 2.60 7.31
CA ALA A 297 25.11 2.71 6.93
C ALA A 297 26.04 1.99 7.93
N ARG A 298 25.79 2.13 9.24
CA ARG A 298 26.55 1.39 10.27
C ARG A 298 26.33 -0.12 10.17
N HIS A 299 25.10 -0.55 9.89
CA HIS A 299 24.75 -1.95 9.68
C HIS A 299 25.56 -2.57 8.53
N LEU A 300 25.56 -1.90 7.36
CA LEU A 300 26.37 -2.32 6.21
C LEU A 300 27.86 -2.28 6.50
N GLN A 301 28.36 -1.26 7.19
CA GLN A 301 29.78 -1.16 7.57
C GLN A 301 30.22 -2.32 8.48
N ALA A 302 29.31 -2.87 9.28
CA ALA A 302 29.57 -4.00 10.16
C ALA A 302 29.43 -5.38 9.48
N GLY A 303 29.20 -5.42 8.16
CA GLY A 303 29.02 -6.66 7.41
C GLY A 303 27.57 -7.17 7.34
N GLY A 304 26.61 -6.36 7.80
CA GLY A 304 25.19 -6.68 7.74
C GLY A 304 24.65 -6.79 6.31
N THR A 305 23.47 -7.40 6.15
CA THR A 305 22.79 -7.47 4.85
C THR A 305 21.56 -6.58 4.84
N VAL A 306 21.33 -5.87 3.73
CA VAL A 306 20.11 -5.10 3.47
C VAL A 306 19.45 -5.62 2.19
N VAL A 307 18.17 -5.95 2.26
CA VAL A 307 17.32 -6.24 1.12
C VAL A 307 16.36 -5.07 0.95
N ALA A 308 16.42 -4.33 -0.14
CA ALA A 308 15.52 -3.22 -0.42
C ALA A 308 14.71 -3.49 -1.68
N LEU A 309 13.39 -3.56 -1.52
CA LEU A 309 12.46 -3.82 -2.62
C LEU A 309 11.95 -2.50 -3.22
N GLY A 310 11.28 -2.60 -4.38
CA GLY A 310 10.94 -1.46 -5.24
C GLY A 310 10.11 -0.39 -4.57
N GLU A 311 10.10 0.81 -5.14
CA GLU A 311 9.31 1.95 -4.65
C GLU A 311 9.63 2.36 -3.19
N SER A 312 10.78 1.95 -2.67
CA SER A 312 11.29 2.37 -1.34
C SER A 312 12.34 3.49 -1.44
N ARG A 313 12.69 3.93 -2.67
CA ARG A 313 13.71 4.95 -2.97
C ARG A 313 15.05 4.68 -2.28
N SER A 314 15.54 3.45 -2.44
CA SER A 314 16.84 3.03 -1.89
C SER A 314 18.00 3.93 -2.32
N ASP A 315 17.90 4.59 -3.48
CA ASP A 315 18.82 5.64 -3.94
C ASP A 315 19.01 6.80 -2.96
N LEU A 316 18.01 7.09 -2.12
CA LEU A 316 18.06 8.22 -1.19
C LEU A 316 18.70 7.88 0.16
N TRP A 317 18.68 6.61 0.57
CA TRP A 317 19.07 6.18 1.92
C TRP A 317 20.09 5.05 1.98
N LEU A 318 20.43 4.40 0.87
CA LEU A 318 21.57 3.48 0.75
C LEU A 318 22.79 4.15 0.09
N PRO A 319 24.01 3.71 0.41
CA PRO A 319 25.20 4.17 -0.30
C PRO A 319 25.30 3.54 -1.69
N ALA A 320 25.93 4.24 -2.64
CA ALA A 320 26.31 3.71 -3.96
C ALA A 320 25.16 3.12 -4.81
N VAL A 321 23.92 3.59 -4.61
CA VAL A 321 22.77 3.20 -5.43
C VAL A 321 22.49 4.27 -6.48
N ALA A 322 22.55 3.88 -7.75
CA ALA A 322 22.13 4.69 -8.89
C ALA A 322 20.87 4.07 -9.51
N PHE A 323 19.74 4.77 -9.42
CA PHE A 323 18.43 4.31 -9.87
C PHE A 323 17.79 5.33 -10.81
N THR A 324 17.17 4.84 -11.89
CA THR A 324 16.36 5.65 -12.80
C THR A 324 14.92 5.16 -12.75
N GLU A 325 14.01 6.01 -12.28
CA GLU A 325 12.58 5.75 -12.32
C GLU A 325 12.07 5.67 -13.77
N THR A 326 11.14 4.77 -14.02
CA THR A 326 10.45 4.66 -15.32
C THR A 326 8.94 4.59 -15.08
N GLU A 327 8.17 5.10 -16.04
CA GLU A 327 6.72 4.91 -16.01
C GLU A 327 6.38 3.41 -16.01
N THR A 328 5.52 3.01 -15.07
CA THR A 328 5.08 1.63 -14.93
C THR A 328 4.08 1.27 -16.02
N ASN A 329 4.38 0.27 -16.84
CA ASN A 329 3.39 -0.31 -17.75
C ASN A 329 2.51 -1.34 -17.00
N TRP A 330 1.32 -0.90 -16.58
CA TRP A 330 0.37 -1.70 -15.80
C TRP A 330 -0.50 -2.65 -16.62
N TRP A 331 -0.34 -2.74 -17.94
CA TRP A 331 -1.27 -3.47 -18.81
C TRP A 331 -0.61 -4.10 -20.03
N TRP A 332 0.71 -4.33 -19.98
CA TRP A 332 1.46 -4.93 -21.08
C TRP A 332 0.84 -6.26 -21.55
N TRP A 333 0.27 -7.07 -20.64
CA TRP A 333 -0.32 -8.36 -20.95
C TRP A 333 -1.64 -8.30 -21.73
N LEU A 334 -2.21 -7.10 -21.95
CA LEU A 334 -3.41 -6.96 -22.77
C LEU A 334 -3.15 -7.27 -24.25
N ASP A 335 -1.93 -7.03 -24.70
CA ASP A 335 -1.48 -7.54 -25.99
C ASP A 335 -1.00 -8.99 -25.77
N PRO A 336 -1.69 -10.00 -26.34
CA PRO A 336 -1.29 -11.40 -26.18
C PRO A 336 0.10 -11.72 -26.74
N SER A 337 0.66 -10.84 -27.58
CA SER A 337 2.01 -10.94 -28.13
C SER A 337 3.05 -10.15 -27.34
N ALA A 338 2.61 -9.31 -26.40
CA ALA A 338 3.52 -8.53 -25.57
C ALA A 338 4.21 -9.39 -24.51
N ASP A 339 5.47 -9.08 -24.32
CA ASP A 339 6.36 -9.66 -23.34
C ASP A 339 7.14 -8.49 -22.77
N LEU A 340 7.10 -8.29 -21.45
CA LEU A 340 7.96 -7.30 -20.80
C LEU A 340 9.45 -7.59 -21.04
N ARG A 341 9.77 -8.80 -21.49
CA ARG A 341 11.11 -9.31 -21.72
C ARG A 341 11.98 -9.20 -20.48
N VAL A 342 11.34 -9.22 -19.30
CA VAL A 342 12.05 -9.36 -18.03
C VAL A 342 12.64 -10.76 -18.00
N ARG A 343 13.94 -10.84 -17.71
CA ARG A 343 14.69 -12.09 -17.70
C ARG A 343 15.56 -12.19 -16.46
N VAL A 344 15.59 -13.38 -15.85
CA VAL A 344 16.63 -13.70 -14.88
C VAL A 344 17.97 -13.84 -15.63
N SER A 345 19.05 -13.44 -14.97
CA SER A 345 20.41 -13.60 -15.50
C SER A 345 20.91 -15.03 -15.34
N GLU A 346 21.99 -15.38 -16.03
CA GLU A 346 22.71 -16.64 -15.79
C GLU A 346 23.14 -16.78 -14.33
N ALA A 347 23.68 -15.71 -13.73
CA ALA A 347 24.12 -15.67 -12.35
C ALA A 347 22.99 -15.93 -11.33
N ALA A 348 21.72 -15.66 -11.70
CA ALA A 348 20.59 -15.98 -10.84
C ALA A 348 20.36 -17.49 -10.69
N THR A 349 20.78 -18.31 -11.66
CA THR A 349 20.55 -19.76 -11.63
C THR A 349 21.21 -20.42 -10.42
N ASP A 350 22.41 -19.95 -10.06
CA ASP A 350 23.19 -20.48 -8.93
C ASP A 350 23.03 -19.65 -7.64
N HIS A 351 22.34 -18.51 -7.72
CA HIS A 351 22.22 -17.60 -6.58
C HIS A 351 21.22 -18.15 -5.53
N PRO A 352 21.62 -18.29 -4.24
CA PRO A 352 20.75 -18.89 -3.21
C PRO A 352 19.38 -18.22 -3.06
N LEU A 353 19.31 -16.89 -3.19
CA LEU A 353 18.02 -16.17 -3.10
C LEU A 353 17.08 -16.42 -4.28
N MET A 354 17.61 -16.88 -5.42
CA MET A 354 16.88 -17.05 -6.68
C MET A 354 16.47 -18.50 -6.94
N GLN A 355 16.70 -19.41 -5.98
CA GLN A 355 16.29 -20.81 -6.11
C GLN A 355 14.79 -20.93 -6.42
N GLY A 356 14.48 -21.53 -7.56
CA GLY A 356 13.09 -21.71 -8.03
C GLY A 356 12.40 -20.42 -8.50
N ILE A 357 13.14 -19.34 -8.75
CA ILE A 357 12.65 -18.08 -9.30
C ILE A 357 13.16 -17.96 -10.74
N GLY A 358 12.26 -18.11 -11.72
CA GLY A 358 12.55 -17.88 -13.14
C GLY A 358 11.87 -16.61 -13.65
N ASP A 359 11.90 -16.42 -14.98
CA ASP A 359 11.32 -15.25 -15.64
C ASP A 359 9.86 -14.99 -15.24
N LYS A 360 9.05 -16.05 -15.10
CA LYS A 360 7.63 -15.95 -14.75
C LYS A 360 7.38 -15.43 -13.34
N GLU A 361 8.33 -15.62 -12.44
CA GLU A 361 8.26 -15.18 -11.06
C GLU A 361 8.78 -13.75 -10.90
N VAL A 362 9.56 -13.21 -11.84
CA VAL A 362 10.05 -11.82 -11.81
C VAL A 362 9.30 -10.89 -12.78
N THR A 363 8.38 -11.42 -13.58
CA THR A 363 7.64 -10.65 -14.60
C THR A 363 6.26 -10.25 -14.10
N TRP A 364 6.09 -8.95 -13.80
CA TRP A 364 4.77 -8.32 -13.64
C TRP A 364 4.77 -6.85 -14.05
N HIS A 365 5.41 -5.94 -13.34
CA HIS A 365 5.78 -4.60 -13.81
C HIS A 365 6.93 -4.13 -12.94
N LEU A 366 7.59 -3.08 -13.37
CA LEU A 366 8.77 -2.53 -12.72
C LEU A 366 8.67 -1.01 -12.66
N HIS A 367 9.43 -0.43 -11.74
CA HIS A 367 9.39 1.01 -11.45
C HIS A 367 10.64 1.75 -11.89
N GLY A 368 11.56 1.05 -12.55
CA GLY A 368 12.82 1.59 -12.98
C GLY A 368 13.92 0.55 -13.03
N TRP A 369 15.14 1.02 -13.25
CA TRP A 369 16.33 0.20 -13.40
C TRP A 369 17.53 0.84 -12.68
N PHE A 370 18.54 0.02 -12.39
CA PHE A 370 19.74 0.42 -11.67
C PHE A 370 20.97 0.47 -12.58
N VAL A 371 21.96 1.26 -12.18
CA VAL A 371 23.35 1.15 -12.63
C VAL A 371 24.16 0.51 -11.49
N PRO A 372 24.32 -0.82 -11.45
CA PRO A 372 25.13 -1.48 -10.43
C PRO A 372 26.61 -1.10 -10.58
N PRO A 373 27.37 -1.06 -9.48
CA PRO A 373 28.82 -0.88 -9.53
C PRO A 373 29.51 -2.08 -10.19
N GLU A 374 30.73 -1.87 -10.67
CA GLU A 374 31.56 -2.95 -11.21
C GLU A 374 31.81 -4.02 -10.14
N GLY A 375 31.59 -5.29 -10.50
CA GLY A 375 31.69 -6.44 -9.58
C GLY A 375 30.39 -6.81 -8.87
N ALA A 376 29.31 -6.04 -9.02
CA ALA A 376 27.99 -6.45 -8.58
C ALA A 376 27.40 -7.57 -9.45
N THR A 377 26.61 -8.44 -8.82
CA THR A 377 25.94 -9.57 -9.48
C THR A 377 24.52 -9.17 -9.88
N VAL A 378 24.28 -8.93 -11.16
CA VAL A 378 22.92 -8.71 -11.67
C VAL A 378 22.16 -10.03 -11.66
N LEU A 379 20.94 -10.03 -11.11
CA LEU A 379 20.09 -11.22 -10.98
C LEU A 379 18.91 -11.19 -11.94
N ALA A 380 18.33 -10.02 -12.24
CA ALA A 380 17.30 -9.88 -13.27
C ALA A 380 17.44 -8.56 -14.03
N ARG A 381 16.97 -8.57 -15.29
CA ARG A 381 17.00 -7.44 -16.22
C ARG A 381 15.63 -7.20 -16.82
N ASP A 382 15.35 -5.96 -17.19
CA ASP A 382 14.17 -5.61 -17.99
C ASP A 382 14.34 -5.98 -19.48
N GLY A 383 13.33 -5.64 -20.28
CA GLY A 383 13.32 -5.93 -21.72
C GLY A 383 14.36 -5.20 -22.58
N GLU A 384 15.01 -4.17 -22.04
CA GLU A 384 16.13 -3.48 -22.67
C GLU A 384 17.49 -3.99 -22.16
N GLY A 385 17.49 -5.01 -21.29
CA GLY A 385 18.69 -5.57 -20.68
C GLY A 385 19.21 -4.76 -19.50
N ARG A 386 18.47 -3.79 -18.97
CA ARG A 386 18.89 -2.95 -17.84
C ARG A 386 18.64 -3.68 -16.51
N PRO A 387 19.57 -3.64 -15.55
CA PRO A 387 19.40 -4.32 -14.25
C PRO A 387 18.21 -3.82 -13.46
N ILE A 388 17.39 -4.74 -12.94
CA ILE A 388 16.24 -4.43 -12.08
C ILE A 388 16.28 -5.16 -10.73
N LEU A 389 17.11 -6.19 -10.61
CA LEU A 389 17.40 -6.90 -9.37
C LEU A 389 18.89 -7.25 -9.37
N TYR A 390 19.63 -6.90 -8.32
CA TYR A 390 21.05 -7.22 -8.21
C TYR A 390 21.52 -7.38 -6.76
N GLU A 391 22.63 -8.10 -6.60
CA GLU A 391 23.41 -8.20 -5.36
C GLU A 391 24.68 -7.34 -5.49
N ASP A 392 24.94 -6.52 -4.48
CA ASP A 392 26.16 -5.74 -4.33
C ASP A 392 26.88 -6.15 -3.03
N LYS A 393 28.09 -6.70 -3.21
CA LYS A 393 29.03 -7.07 -2.14
C LYS A 393 30.34 -6.28 -2.22
N VAL A 394 30.39 -5.24 -3.08
CA VAL A 394 31.62 -4.52 -3.42
C VAL A 394 31.61 -3.08 -2.93
N SER A 395 30.44 -2.45 -2.82
CA SER A 395 30.32 -1.06 -2.39
C SER A 395 30.52 -0.85 -0.89
N THR A 396 30.26 -1.88 -0.08
CA THR A 396 30.39 -1.84 1.39
C THR A 396 30.93 -3.18 1.90
N PRO A 397 31.41 -3.26 3.16
CA PRO A 397 31.71 -4.56 3.79
C PRO A 397 30.50 -5.49 3.91
N GLY A 398 29.30 -4.93 3.94
CA GLY A 398 28.03 -5.66 3.96
C GLY A 398 27.46 -5.93 2.57
N THR A 399 26.32 -6.61 2.54
CA THR A 399 25.64 -7.00 1.29
C THR A 399 24.38 -6.16 1.08
N MET A 400 24.17 -5.67 -0.14
CA MET A 400 22.90 -5.07 -0.56
C MET A 400 22.23 -5.94 -1.63
N ILE A 401 20.96 -6.29 -1.44
CA ILE A 401 20.10 -6.93 -2.45
C ILE A 401 19.04 -5.91 -2.84
N LEU A 402 19.06 -5.45 -4.08
CA LEU A 402 18.30 -4.29 -4.51
C LEU A 402 17.41 -4.65 -5.67
N SER A 403 16.13 -4.31 -5.55
CA SER A 403 15.11 -4.62 -6.54
C SER A 403 14.22 -3.43 -6.85
N SER A 404 13.85 -3.24 -8.11
CA SER A 404 12.82 -2.28 -8.52
C SER A 404 11.42 -2.88 -8.51
N LEU A 405 11.31 -4.17 -8.22
CA LEU A 405 10.06 -4.92 -8.13
C LEU A 405 9.36 -4.71 -6.79
N ASP A 406 8.03 -4.61 -6.79
CA ASP A 406 7.20 -4.26 -5.62
C ASP A 406 6.30 -5.40 -5.09
N PRO A 407 6.83 -6.60 -4.78
CA PRO A 407 6.00 -7.78 -4.62
C PRO A 407 5.05 -7.73 -3.40
N MET A 408 5.46 -7.12 -2.28
CA MET A 408 4.64 -7.05 -1.07
C MET A 408 3.44 -6.12 -1.21
N PHE A 409 3.54 -5.08 -2.05
CA PHE A 409 2.41 -4.20 -2.33
C PHE A 409 1.31 -4.97 -3.05
N HIS A 410 1.66 -5.70 -4.11
CA HIS A 410 0.68 -6.45 -4.90
C HIS A 410 0.15 -7.67 -4.18
N HIS A 411 1.00 -8.39 -3.44
CA HIS A 411 0.57 -9.45 -2.55
C HIS A 411 -0.41 -8.87 -1.51
N GLY A 412 0.00 -7.87 -0.75
CA GLY A 412 -0.81 -7.24 0.29
C GLY A 412 -2.10 -6.57 -0.21
N SER A 413 -2.14 -6.17 -1.48
CA SER A 413 -3.31 -5.56 -2.13
C SER A 413 -4.17 -6.53 -2.92
N HIS A 414 -3.80 -7.81 -2.99
CA HIS A 414 -4.50 -8.83 -3.78
C HIS A 414 -4.55 -8.51 -5.30
N PHE A 415 -3.62 -7.71 -5.82
CA PHE A 415 -3.62 -7.26 -7.21
C PHE A 415 -3.06 -8.31 -8.17
N MET A 416 -1.87 -8.84 -7.90
CA MET A 416 -1.11 -9.63 -8.88
C MET A 416 -0.62 -10.96 -8.31
N PRO A 417 -1.20 -12.11 -8.72
CA PRO A 417 -0.78 -13.43 -8.25
C PRO A 417 0.70 -13.75 -8.50
N ALA A 418 1.31 -13.15 -9.53
CA ALA A 418 2.75 -13.32 -9.82
C ALA A 418 3.64 -12.89 -8.65
N THR A 419 3.25 -11.85 -7.94
CA THR A 419 4.02 -11.34 -6.80
C THR A 419 3.96 -12.26 -5.58
N THR A 420 2.83 -12.96 -5.37
CA THR A 420 2.74 -14.02 -4.37
C THR A 420 3.65 -15.20 -4.75
N ARG A 421 3.66 -15.62 -6.02
CA ARG A 421 4.57 -16.69 -6.48
C ARG A 421 6.04 -16.33 -6.27
N PHE A 422 6.42 -15.07 -6.49
CA PHE A 422 7.75 -14.57 -6.15
C PHE A 422 8.04 -14.71 -4.65
N LEU A 423 7.16 -14.18 -3.78
CA LEU A 423 7.36 -14.21 -2.33
C LEU A 423 7.38 -15.63 -1.75
N ASP A 424 6.57 -16.55 -2.30
CA ASP A 424 6.54 -17.97 -1.92
C ASP A 424 7.88 -18.68 -2.12
N ARG A 425 8.76 -18.12 -2.97
CA ARG A 425 10.14 -18.58 -3.18
C ARG A 425 11.13 -17.71 -2.42
N PHE A 426 11.06 -16.41 -2.60
CA PHE A 426 12.07 -15.47 -2.11
C PHE A 426 12.10 -15.39 -0.58
N VAL A 427 10.95 -15.47 0.11
CA VAL A 427 10.90 -15.42 1.59
C VAL A 427 11.55 -16.67 2.21
N PRO A 428 11.20 -17.91 1.82
CA PRO A 428 11.93 -19.09 2.28
C PRO A 428 13.41 -19.09 1.91
N ASN A 429 13.78 -18.64 0.71
CA ASN A 429 15.17 -18.57 0.28
C ASN A 429 16.00 -17.60 1.13
N LEU A 430 15.42 -16.43 1.48
CA LEU A 430 16.07 -15.50 2.40
C LEU A 430 16.22 -16.09 3.80
N LYS A 431 15.21 -16.81 4.28
CA LYS A 431 15.31 -17.50 5.57
C LYS A 431 16.43 -18.53 5.56
N ALA A 432 16.55 -19.33 4.50
CA ALA A 432 17.67 -20.26 4.32
C ALA A 432 19.00 -19.50 4.28
N TYR A 433 19.10 -18.41 3.51
CA TYR A 433 20.27 -17.54 3.44
C TYR A 433 20.68 -16.94 4.78
N ALA A 434 19.73 -16.69 5.69
CA ALA A 434 19.99 -16.21 7.05
C ALA A 434 20.62 -17.27 7.97
N HIS A 435 20.51 -18.55 7.61
CA HIS A 435 21.00 -19.69 8.38
C HIS A 435 22.30 -20.30 7.82
N VAL A 436 22.83 -19.74 6.73
CA VAL A 436 24.13 -20.12 6.14
C VAL A 436 25.27 -19.40 6.84
#